data_AF-A0AA43RWD5-F1
#
_entry.id   AF-A0AA43RWD5-F1
#
_cell.length_a   1.000
_cell.length_b   1.000
_cell.length_c   1.000
_cell.angle_alpha   90.00
_cell.angle_beta   90.00
_cell.angle_gamma   90.00
#
_symmetry.space_group_name_H-M   'P 1'
#
loop_
_entity.id
_entity.type
_entity.pdbx_description
1 polymer ?
#
loop_
_entity_poly.entity_id
_entity_poly.type
_entity_poly.pdbx_seq_one_letter_code
_entity_poly.pdbx_strand_id
1 'polypeptide(L)'
;MRDMFRRFGLTAFIIFLLLIIIVSFMGIFVSGPVMKNEEVNQNIISKIETKNKACEQVVRHSFRYVTFTCESDSAYTIYDENAKKIASRKKSDVDFQKANEIAQTYDEFKDVRVEIGYGYEGVAYVAEVGSTMLIIDFDSYEVLFYNGGQR
;
A
#
# COMPACT_ATOMS: atom_id res chain seq x y z
N MET A 1 2.19 -16.32 -58.25
CA MET A 1 2.46 -15.07 -57.51
C MET A 1 1.24 -14.49 -56.77
N ARG A 2 0.07 -14.35 -57.40
CA ARG A 2 -1.15 -13.78 -56.78
C ARG A 2 -1.64 -14.51 -55.51
N ASP A 3 -1.62 -15.85 -55.49
CA ASP A 3 -2.05 -16.63 -54.31
C ASP A 3 -1.06 -16.59 -53.15
N MET A 4 0.22 -16.37 -53.44
CA MET A 4 1.28 -16.25 -52.42
C MET A 4 1.17 -14.92 -51.68
N PHE A 5 0.95 -13.82 -52.41
CA PHE A 5 0.65 -12.51 -51.83
C PHE A 5 -0.65 -12.50 -51.03
N ARG A 6 -1.68 -13.21 -51.50
CA ARG A 6 -2.96 -13.32 -50.78
C ARG A 6 -2.82 -14.11 -49.47
N ARG A 7 -2.03 -15.20 -49.47
CA ARG A 7 -1.72 -15.97 -48.26
C ARG A 7 -0.88 -15.15 -47.28
N PHE A 8 0.13 -14.43 -47.76
CA PHE A 8 0.98 -13.58 -46.92
C PHE A 8 0.19 -12.42 -46.29
N GLY A 9 -0.67 -11.75 -47.06
CA GLY A 9 -1.57 -10.70 -46.55
C GLY A 9 -2.58 -11.23 -45.52
N LEU A 10 -3.14 -12.43 -45.76
CA LEU A 10 -4.03 -13.09 -44.81
C LEU A 10 -3.30 -13.43 -43.49
N THR A 11 -2.09 -13.99 -43.58
CA THR A 11 -1.27 -14.31 -42.40
C THR A 11 -0.91 -13.05 -41.62
N ALA A 12 -0.47 -11.98 -42.29
CA ALA A 12 -0.19 -10.70 -41.65
C ALA A 12 -1.42 -10.11 -40.96
N PHE A 13 -2.59 -10.18 -41.61
CA PHE A 13 -3.86 -9.75 -41.03
C PHE A 13 -4.24 -10.56 -39.78
N ILE A 14 -4.10 -11.90 -39.82
CA ILE A 14 -4.37 -12.77 -38.67
C ILE A 14 -3.42 -12.45 -37.51
N ILE A 15 -2.13 -12.24 -37.78
CA ILE A 15 -1.14 -11.86 -36.77
C ILE A 15 -1.49 -10.50 -36.15
N PHE A 16 -1.88 -9.52 -36.97
CA PHE A 16 -2.31 -8.22 -36.48
C PHE A 16 -3.56 -8.32 -35.60
N LEU A 17 -4.55 -9.12 -36.00
CA LEU A 17 -5.75 -9.37 -35.22
C LEU A 17 -5.43 -10.08 -33.89
N LEU A 18 -4.50 -11.04 -33.91
CA LEU A 18 -3.99 -11.70 -32.70
C LEU A 18 -3.33 -10.69 -31.75
N LEU A 19 -2.50 -9.77 -32.26
CA LEU A 19 -1.86 -8.75 -31.44
C LEU A 19 -2.88 -7.83 -30.77
N ILE A 20 -3.94 -7.42 -31.49
CA ILE A 20 -5.04 -6.63 -30.90
C ILE A 20 -5.69 -7.41 -29.75
N ILE A 21 -6.03 -8.68 -29.98
CA ILE A 21 -6.65 -9.53 -28.95
C ILE A 21 -5.76 -9.65 -27.72
N ILE A 22 -4.45 -9.87 -27.90
CA ILE A 22 -3.49 -9.97 -26.80
C ILE A 22 -3.44 -8.67 -25.99
N VAL A 23 -3.36 -7.51 -26.65
CA VAL A 23 -3.32 -6.21 -25.97
C VAL A 23 -4.63 -5.94 -25.22
N SER A 24 -5.78 -6.25 -25.83
CA SER A 24 -7.08 -6.12 -25.17
C SER A 24 -7.18 -7.00 -23.92
N PHE A 25 -6.69 -8.25 -23.99
CA PHE A 25 -6.66 -9.13 -22.82
C PHE A 25 -5.70 -8.64 -21.74
N MET A 26 -4.51 -8.15 -22.08
CA MET A 26 -3.61 -7.53 -21.09
C MET A 26 -4.31 -6.37 -20.38
N GLY A 27 -5.01 -5.51 -21.11
CA GLY A 27 -5.81 -4.44 -20.54
C GLY A 27 -6.81 -4.97 -19.50
N ILE A 28 -7.66 -5.92 -19.88
CA ILE A 28 -8.70 -6.46 -19.00
C ILE A 28 -8.12 -7.18 -17.77
N PHE A 29 -7.12 -8.03 -17.97
CA PHE A 29 -6.59 -8.88 -16.91
C PHE A 29 -5.63 -8.15 -15.96
N VAL A 30 -4.96 -7.08 -16.40
CA VAL A 30 -4.08 -6.28 -15.54
C VAL A 30 -4.85 -5.13 -14.89
N SER A 31 -5.57 -4.32 -15.69
CA SER A 31 -6.22 -3.12 -15.17
C SER A 31 -7.50 -3.40 -14.39
N GLY A 32 -8.26 -4.43 -14.78
CA GLY A 32 -9.53 -4.77 -14.14
C GLY A 32 -9.39 -5.06 -12.64
N PRO A 33 -8.50 -5.97 -12.21
CA PRO A 33 -8.25 -6.23 -10.80
C PRO A 33 -7.76 -5.01 -10.03
N VAL A 34 -6.88 -4.19 -10.62
CA VAL A 34 -6.35 -2.97 -9.99
C VAL A 34 -7.47 -1.95 -9.76
N MET A 35 -8.30 -1.69 -10.77
CA MET A 35 -9.43 -0.79 -10.66
C MET A 35 -10.43 -1.24 -9.58
N LYS A 36 -10.75 -2.54 -9.54
CA LYS A 36 -11.64 -3.09 -8.52
C LYS A 36 -11.04 -2.93 -7.11
N ASN A 37 -9.73 -3.18 -6.96
CA ASN A 37 -9.06 -3.01 -5.68
C ASN A 37 -9.06 -1.53 -5.22
N GLU A 38 -8.84 -0.61 -6.16
CA GLU A 38 -8.90 0.82 -5.88
C GLU A 38 -10.30 1.26 -5.47
N GLU A 39 -11.35 0.81 -6.17
CA GLU A 39 -12.74 1.08 -5.80
C GLU A 39 -13.07 0.57 -4.38
N VAL A 40 -12.61 -0.64 -4.04
CA VAL A 40 -12.77 -1.19 -2.68
C VAL A 40 -12.05 -0.34 -1.65
N ASN A 41 -10.80 0.07 -1.90
CA ASN A 41 -10.04 0.93 -0.99
C ASN A 41 -10.74 2.29 -0.78
N GLN A 42 -11.18 2.95 -1.85
CA GLN A 42 -11.87 4.23 -1.78
C GLN A 42 -13.20 4.11 -1.02
N ASN A 43 -13.93 3.01 -1.20
CA ASN A 43 -15.14 2.73 -0.43
C ASN A 43 -14.85 2.57 1.07
N ILE A 44 -13.73 1.93 1.45
CA ILE A 44 -13.32 1.79 2.85
C ILE A 44 -12.93 3.15 3.43
N ILE A 45 -12.10 3.92 2.72
CA ILE A 45 -11.69 5.28 3.11
C ILE A 45 -12.92 6.17 3.32
N SER A 46 -13.85 6.19 2.37
CA SER A 46 -15.09 6.97 2.48
C SER A 46 -15.94 6.56 3.68
N LYS A 47 -16.01 5.26 4.01
CA LYS A 47 -16.68 4.78 5.23
C LYS A 47 -15.99 5.27 6.50
N ILE A 48 -14.65 5.29 6.53
CA ILE A 48 -13.86 5.79 7.66
C ILE A 48 -14.13 7.29 7.85
N GLU A 49 -13.97 8.09 6.80
CA GLU A 49 -14.20 9.55 6.84
C GLU A 49 -15.65 9.93 7.16
N THR A 50 -16.61 9.11 6.72
CA THR A 50 -18.03 9.33 7.05
C THR A 50 -18.30 9.07 8.54
N LYS A 51 -17.71 8.03 9.11
CA LYS A 51 -17.87 7.67 10.54
C LYS A 51 -17.03 8.55 11.47
N ASN A 52 -15.87 9.01 10.99
CA ASN A 52 -14.93 9.82 11.75
C ASN A 52 -14.66 11.14 11.02
N LYS A 53 -15.48 12.14 11.34
CA LYS A 53 -15.38 13.49 10.73
C LYS A 53 -14.12 14.27 11.12
N ALA A 54 -13.41 13.82 12.15
CA ALA A 54 -12.13 14.38 12.56
C ALA A 54 -10.95 13.77 11.79
N CYS A 55 -11.20 12.84 10.86
CA CYS A 55 -10.17 12.27 10.02
C CYS A 55 -9.71 13.30 8.98
N GLU A 56 -8.46 13.74 9.07
CA GLU A 56 -7.87 14.67 8.10
C GLU A 56 -7.27 13.92 6.92
N GLN A 57 -6.63 12.79 7.20
CA GLN A 57 -5.96 11.95 6.22
C GLN A 57 -6.09 10.48 6.60
N VAL A 58 -6.29 9.64 5.58
CA VAL A 58 -6.24 8.18 5.71
C VAL A 58 -5.05 7.65 4.94
N VAL A 59 -4.14 6.96 5.63
CA VAL A 59 -2.99 6.27 5.04
C VAL A 59 -3.24 4.77 5.09
N ARG A 60 -3.02 4.08 3.97
CA ARG A 60 -3.16 2.63 3.87
C ARG A 60 -1.79 1.98 4.02
N HIS A 61 -1.65 1.08 4.99
CA HIS A 61 -0.48 0.22 5.14
C HIS A 61 -0.83 -1.23 4.79
N SER A 62 0.13 -1.94 4.20
CA SER A 62 -0.02 -3.34 3.81
C SER A 62 1.19 -4.13 4.27
N PHE A 63 1.10 -4.67 5.48
CA PHE A 63 2.12 -5.54 6.07
C PHE A 63 1.57 -6.98 6.18
N ARG A 64 1.37 -7.48 7.40
CA ARG A 64 0.69 -8.77 7.66
C ARG A 64 -0.81 -8.71 7.37
N TYR A 65 -1.37 -7.51 7.58
CA TYR A 65 -2.76 -7.15 7.36
C TYR A 65 -2.80 -5.85 6.53
N VAL A 66 -3.92 -5.64 5.85
CA VAL A 66 -4.23 -4.33 5.24
C VAL A 66 -4.94 -3.50 6.29
N THR A 67 -4.36 -2.35 6.62
CA THR A 67 -4.91 -1.43 7.62
C THR A 67 -4.96 -0.01 7.08
N PHE A 68 -5.87 0.78 7.64
CA PHE A 68 -6.05 2.18 7.31
C PHE A 68 -5.86 3.02 8.57
N THR A 69 -4.80 3.83 8.60
CA THR A 69 -4.54 4.78 9.68
C THR A 69 -5.21 6.09 9.34
N CYS A 70 -6.18 6.48 10.16
CA CYS A 70 -6.78 7.80 10.16
C CYS A 70 -6.03 8.71 11.14
N GLU A 71 -5.50 9.81 10.65
CA GLU A 71 -4.93 10.87 11.46
C GLU A 71 -5.98 11.95 11.75
N SER A 72 -6.09 12.34 13.03
CA SER A 72 -6.85 13.51 13.47
C SER A 72 -5.96 14.44 14.29
N ASP A 73 -6.48 15.60 14.70
CA ASP A 73 -5.78 16.54 15.59
C ASP A 73 -5.24 15.93 16.89
N SER A 74 -5.85 14.86 17.39
CA SER A 74 -5.58 14.34 18.74
C SER A 74 -5.07 12.89 18.77
N ALA A 75 -5.28 12.13 17.71
CA ALA A 75 -5.02 10.69 17.72
C ALA A 75 -4.82 10.10 16.33
N TYR A 76 -4.07 9.01 16.30
CA TYR A 76 -4.03 8.04 15.21
C TYR A 76 -5.02 6.92 15.52
N THR A 77 -5.92 6.62 14.59
CA THR A 77 -6.91 5.54 14.72
C THR A 77 -6.77 4.57 13.57
N ILE A 78 -6.62 3.30 13.88
CA ILE A 78 -6.35 2.26 12.90
C ILE A 78 -7.60 1.44 12.67
N TYR A 79 -7.92 1.25 11.40
CA TYR A 79 -9.06 0.49 10.92
C TYR A 79 -8.60 -0.72 10.10
N ASP A 80 -9.38 -1.79 10.16
CA ASP A 80 -9.23 -2.95 9.28
C ASP A 80 -9.87 -2.72 7.89
N GLU A 81 -9.79 -3.74 7.03
CA GLU A 81 -10.40 -3.77 5.69
C GLU A 81 -11.95 -3.66 5.69
N ASN A 82 -12.59 -3.75 6.86
CA ASN A 82 -14.04 -3.57 7.02
C ASN A 82 -14.41 -2.19 7.59
N ALA A 83 -13.46 -1.26 7.65
CA ALA A 83 -13.61 0.04 8.32
C ALA A 83 -14.04 -0.09 9.79
N LYS A 84 -13.58 -1.15 10.48
CA LYS A 84 -13.76 -1.34 11.91
C LYS A 84 -12.50 -0.87 12.64
N LYS A 85 -12.67 -0.03 13.67
CA LYS A 85 -11.58 0.40 14.53
C LYS A 85 -10.99 -0.81 15.25
N ILE A 86 -9.69 -1.03 15.11
CA ILE A 86 -8.94 -2.10 15.76
C ILE A 86 -7.96 -1.57 16.82
N ALA A 87 -7.43 -0.36 16.64
CA ALA A 87 -6.51 0.26 17.60
C ALA A 87 -6.54 1.79 17.50
N SER A 88 -5.96 2.45 18.50
CA SER A 88 -5.74 3.90 18.49
C SER A 88 -4.66 4.30 19.48
N ARG A 89 -3.97 5.40 19.20
CA ARG A 89 -2.99 6.07 20.07
C ARG A 89 -3.21 7.58 20.01
N LYS A 90 -3.05 8.27 21.13
CA LYS A 90 -3.08 9.74 21.14
C LYS A 90 -1.79 10.26 20.51
N LYS A 91 -1.87 11.39 19.83
CA LYS A 91 -0.69 12.09 19.30
C LYS A 91 0.32 12.44 20.39
N SER A 92 -0.14 12.73 21.60
CA SER A 92 0.71 12.98 22.77
C SER A 92 1.59 11.80 23.19
N ASP A 93 1.20 10.59 22.82
CA ASP A 93 1.88 9.36 23.23
C ASP A 93 2.91 8.91 22.18
N VAL A 94 2.94 9.59 21.02
CA VAL A 94 3.80 9.25 19.90
C VAL A 94 5.15 9.91 20.03
N ASP A 95 6.22 9.12 19.95
CA ASP A 95 7.60 9.59 19.93
C ASP A 95 8.23 9.30 18.55
N PHE A 96 7.88 10.14 17.58
CA PHE A 96 8.46 10.07 16.25
C PHE A 96 9.97 10.31 16.27
N GLN A 97 10.49 11.09 17.22
CA GLN A 97 11.93 11.35 17.28
C GLN A 97 12.67 10.04 17.52
N LYS A 98 12.32 9.32 18.58
CA LYS A 98 12.95 8.05 18.93
C LYS A 98 12.77 6.99 17.85
N ALA A 99 11.58 6.89 17.26
CA ALA A 99 11.34 5.93 16.19
C ALA A 99 12.14 6.26 14.91
N ASN A 100 12.27 7.55 14.55
CA ASN A 100 13.12 7.97 13.44
C ASN A 100 14.61 7.71 13.73
N GLU A 101 15.10 7.95 14.95
CA GLU A 101 16.48 7.64 15.33
C GLU A 101 16.81 6.15 15.11
N ILE A 102 15.87 5.25 15.45
CA ILE A 102 16.01 3.81 15.20
C ILE A 102 15.98 3.51 13.70
N ALA A 103 15.03 4.09 12.96
CA ALA A 103 14.92 3.87 11.52
C ALA A 103 16.17 4.31 10.76
N GLN A 104 16.76 5.45 11.14
CA GLN A 104 17.96 6.01 10.53
C GLN A 104 19.24 5.20 10.76
N THR A 105 19.20 4.19 11.66
CA THR A 105 20.30 3.21 11.77
C THR A 105 20.40 2.28 10.57
N TYR A 106 19.34 2.23 9.75
CA TYR A 106 19.28 1.46 8.52
C TYR A 106 19.50 2.40 7.33
N ASP A 107 20.49 2.08 6.49
CA ASP A 107 20.94 2.96 5.41
C ASP A 107 19.81 3.35 4.44
N GLU A 108 18.85 2.46 4.17
CA GLU A 108 17.72 2.74 3.28
C GLU A 108 16.76 3.80 3.82
N PHE A 109 16.76 4.05 5.14
CA PHE A 109 15.78 4.89 5.83
C PHE A 109 16.35 6.20 6.39
N LYS A 110 17.60 6.56 6.06
CA LYS A 110 18.26 7.79 6.57
C LYS A 110 17.44 9.06 6.33
N ASP A 111 16.82 9.18 5.17
CA ASP A 111 16.04 10.36 4.77
C ASP A 111 14.52 10.12 4.80
N VAL A 112 14.08 9.06 5.47
CA VAL A 112 12.69 8.61 5.47
C VAL A 112 12.11 8.82 6.85
N ARG A 113 10.90 9.39 6.89
CA ARG A 113 10.16 9.56 8.13
C ARG A 113 9.31 8.34 8.39
N VAL A 114 9.28 7.91 9.64
CA VAL A 114 8.35 6.87 10.09
C VAL A 114 6.93 7.45 10.24
N GLU A 115 5.94 6.63 9.93
CA GLU A 115 4.51 6.91 10.06
C GLU A 115 3.87 5.97 11.08
N ILE A 116 2.62 6.23 11.46
CA ILE A 116 1.86 5.32 12.33
C ILE A 116 1.09 4.30 11.50
N GLY A 117 1.35 3.03 11.77
CA GLY A 117 0.66 1.91 11.17
C GLY A 117 0.33 0.82 12.18
N TYR A 118 0.29 -0.42 11.69
CA TYR A 118 -0.06 -1.59 12.49
C TYR A 118 0.94 -2.72 12.23
N GLY A 119 1.53 -3.25 13.30
CA GLY A 119 2.44 -4.38 13.27
C GLY A 119 1.70 -5.72 13.33
N TYR A 120 2.29 -6.69 14.03
CA TYR A 120 1.68 -8.01 14.18
C TYR A 120 0.48 -8.01 15.14
N GLU A 121 0.62 -7.35 16.30
CA GLU A 121 -0.35 -7.41 17.40
C GLU A 121 -0.86 -6.03 17.84
N GLY A 122 -0.30 -4.94 17.30
CA GLY A 122 -0.57 -3.61 17.81
C GLY A 122 -0.16 -2.47 16.88
N VAL A 123 -0.34 -1.26 17.38
CA VAL A 123 0.14 -0.04 16.71
C VAL A 123 1.66 -0.13 16.58
N ALA A 124 2.18 0.34 15.45
CA ALA A 124 3.61 0.33 15.18
C ALA A 124 4.02 1.61 14.46
N TYR A 125 5.32 1.93 14.54
CA TYR A 125 5.95 2.87 13.62
C TYR A 125 6.35 2.11 12.36
N VAL A 126 6.08 2.69 11.20
CA VAL A 126 6.28 2.07 9.90
C VAL A 126 7.12 3.00 9.03
N ALA A 127 8.20 2.48 8.47
CA ALA A 127 8.99 3.16 7.44
C ALA A 127 8.97 2.31 6.17
N GLU A 128 8.71 2.93 5.02
CA GLU A 128 8.62 2.25 3.73
C GLU A 128 9.42 2.99 2.66
N VAL A 129 10.25 2.25 1.91
CA VAL A 129 11.02 2.74 0.74
C VAL A 129 10.95 1.69 -0.36
N GLY A 130 10.16 1.95 -1.40
CA GLY A 130 9.95 0.98 -2.48
C GLY A 130 9.33 -0.31 -1.93
N SER A 131 10.05 -1.42 -2.03
CA SER A 131 9.64 -2.72 -1.46
C SER A 131 10.21 -3.00 -0.06
N THR A 132 11.04 -2.10 0.45
CA THR A 132 11.70 -2.23 1.75
C THR A 132 10.84 -1.59 2.83
N MET A 133 10.70 -2.28 3.95
CA MET A 133 9.84 -1.92 5.05
C MET A 133 10.55 -2.19 6.38
N LEU A 134 10.38 -1.27 7.32
CA LEU A 134 10.80 -1.41 8.71
C LEU A 134 9.58 -1.19 9.60
N ILE A 135 9.33 -2.15 10.50
CA ILE A 135 8.24 -2.09 11.48
C ILE A 135 8.86 -2.10 12.87
N ILE A 136 8.53 -1.07 13.65
CA ILE A 136 9.02 -0.88 15.02
C ILE A 136 7.81 -0.88 15.94
N ASP A 137 7.85 -1.70 16.99
CA ASP A 137 6.79 -1.74 18.00
C ASP A 137 6.60 -0.36 18.64
N PHE A 138 5.34 0.04 18.85
CA PHE A 138 5.03 1.37 19.35
C PHE A 138 5.48 1.59 20.80
N ASP A 139 5.35 0.57 21.65
CA ASP A 139 5.54 0.69 23.09
C ASP A 139 6.99 0.31 23.48
N SER A 140 7.54 -0.77 22.92
CA SER A 140 8.88 -1.27 23.25
C SER A 140 10.00 -0.68 22.40
N TYR A 141 9.67 -0.13 21.23
CA TYR A 141 10.63 0.28 20.20
C TYR A 141 11.49 -0.87 19.64
N GLU A 142 11.06 -2.12 19.84
CA GLU A 142 11.71 -3.26 19.22
C GLU A 142 11.41 -3.33 17.72
N VAL A 143 12.42 -3.66 16.92
CA VAL A 143 12.22 -3.89 15.49
C VAL A 143 11.52 -5.23 15.31
N LEU A 144 10.24 -5.18 14.94
CA LEU A 144 9.39 -6.36 14.71
C LEU A 144 9.67 -7.00 13.35
N PHE A 145 10.00 -6.18 12.35
CA PHE A 145 10.23 -6.64 10.99
C PHE A 145 11.13 -5.69 10.22
N TYR A 146 11.99 -6.27 9.39
CA TYR A 146 12.77 -5.58 8.38
C TYR A 146 13.09 -6.53 7.24
N ASN A 147 12.90 -6.09 5.99
CA ASN A 147 13.18 -6.89 4.79
C ASN A 147 14.18 -6.23 3.82
N GLY A 148 14.93 -5.24 4.27
CA GLY A 148 16.00 -4.60 3.48
C GLY A 148 17.32 -5.38 3.50
N GLY A 149 18.38 -4.74 3.00
CA GLY A 149 19.75 -5.27 2.98
C GLY A 149 20.38 -5.40 4.37
N GLN A 150 21.71 -5.50 4.50
CA GLN A 150 22.32 -5.58 5.84
C GLN A 150 22.30 -4.22 6.58
N ARG A 151 22.19 -4.31 7.91
CA ARG A 151 22.33 -3.23 8.90
C ARG A 151 23.67 -2.51 8.81
#